data_AF-A0A957N1Y1-F1
#
_entry.id   AF-A0A957N1Y1-F1
#
_cell.length_a   1.000
_cell.length_b   1.000
_cell.length_c   1.000
_cell.angle_alpha   90.00
_cell.angle_beta   90.00
_cell.angle_gamma   90.00
#
_symmetry.space_group_name_H-M   'P 1'
#
loop_
_entity.id
_entity.type
_entity.pdbx_description
1 polymer ?
#
loop_
_entity_poly.entity_id
_entity_poly.type
_entity_poly.pdbx_seq_one_letter_code
_entity_poly.pdbx_strand_id
1 'polypeptide(L)'
;MLRVKIIATIGPASRDLDVLRKLVQAGVNVARLNMSHGTHEYHSGTIERIRTISEELRKPVAILADLQGPKLRVGLMQDGGVPLTSGEELIMTTDEIVGEPGRVPVQYQGLPAVVKVGERILLDDGLIELEVLDSTDSDIRTQVIVGGVLKDNKGLNLPDGSLNIPALTDKDRADVSFALDQQVDWIALSFVRTAAEVLELKSIIRNQSAFGRSTPVISKIEKPEAITNIDAIIAASDAIMVARGDLGIETSPEAVPMMQKMIITKCHAAAKPVVTATQMLDSMIRNPRPTRAEASDVANAVLDGSDAIMLSGETASGSYPLESVQTMVRIAQEAERVLHSSPRTDYKAPVVFTLSGAI
;
A
#
# COMPACT_ATOMS: atom_id res chain seq x y z
N MET A 1 -24.81 -15.05 2.07
CA MET A 1 -24.08 -14.38 0.98
C MET A 1 -22.96 -13.58 1.64
N LEU A 2 -21.73 -13.63 1.13
CA LEU A 2 -20.61 -12.88 1.70
C LEU A 2 -20.91 -11.36 1.58
N ARG A 3 -20.80 -10.61 2.68
CA ARG A 3 -21.08 -9.17 2.70
C ARG A 3 -19.82 -8.37 2.39
N VAL A 4 -18.71 -8.67 3.09
CA VAL A 4 -17.39 -8.09 2.86
C VAL A 4 -16.93 -8.35 1.43
N LYS A 5 -16.31 -7.34 0.81
CA LYS A 5 -15.82 -7.42 -0.56
C LYS A 5 -14.38 -7.93 -0.62
N ILE A 6 -14.05 -8.63 -1.69
CA ILE A 6 -12.68 -9.09 -1.95
C ILE A 6 -12.06 -8.24 -3.04
N ILE A 7 -10.93 -7.60 -2.71
CA ILE A 7 -10.08 -6.90 -3.66
C ILE A 7 -8.90 -7.82 -4.00
N ALA A 8 -8.63 -8.05 -5.28
CA ALA A 8 -7.46 -8.78 -5.73
C ALA A 8 -6.60 -7.89 -6.62
N THR A 9 -5.30 -7.84 -6.33
CA THR A 9 -4.33 -7.17 -7.21
C THR A 9 -4.06 -8.07 -8.41
N ILE A 10 -4.24 -7.53 -9.61
CA ILE A 10 -4.04 -8.27 -10.86
C ILE A 10 -2.61 -8.03 -11.35
N GLY A 11 -1.92 -9.11 -11.68
CA GLY A 11 -0.52 -9.06 -12.11
C GLY A 11 -0.14 -10.27 -12.97
N PRO A 12 1.17 -10.54 -13.17
CA PRO A 12 1.65 -11.64 -13.99
C PRO A 12 1.01 -13.01 -13.67
N ALA A 13 0.71 -13.31 -12.40
CA ALA A 13 0.13 -14.58 -11.99
C ALA A 13 -1.39 -14.70 -12.23
N SER A 14 -2.08 -13.59 -12.53
CA SER A 14 -3.55 -13.52 -12.52
C SER A 14 -4.19 -12.79 -13.69
N ARG A 15 -3.41 -12.18 -14.59
CA ARG A 15 -3.95 -11.39 -15.71
C ARG A 15 -4.50 -12.22 -16.86
N ASP A 16 -4.13 -13.49 -16.97
CA ASP A 16 -4.61 -14.38 -18.04
C ASP A 16 -6.11 -14.63 -17.88
N LEU A 17 -6.83 -14.65 -19.01
CA LEU A 17 -8.30 -14.74 -19.03
C LEU A 17 -8.84 -15.89 -18.18
N ASP A 18 -8.22 -17.08 -18.27
CA ASP A 18 -8.69 -18.25 -17.53
C ASP A 18 -8.48 -18.14 -16.03
N VAL A 19 -7.35 -17.56 -15.59
CA VAL A 19 -7.09 -17.34 -14.17
C VAL A 19 -8.03 -16.27 -13.65
N LEU A 20 -8.11 -15.13 -14.33
CA LEU A 20 -8.97 -14.02 -13.95
C LEU A 20 -10.45 -14.44 -13.86
N ARG A 21 -10.93 -15.27 -14.79
CA ARG A 21 -12.29 -15.86 -14.75
C ARG A 21 -12.50 -16.68 -13.49
N LYS A 22 -11.52 -17.53 -13.13
CA LYS A 22 -11.58 -18.32 -11.89
C LYS A 22 -11.55 -17.43 -10.64
N LEU A 23 -10.80 -16.33 -10.63
CA LEU A 23 -10.77 -15.38 -9.52
C LEU A 23 -12.14 -14.70 -9.31
N VAL A 24 -12.77 -14.22 -10.38
CA VAL A 24 -14.11 -13.61 -10.31
C VAL A 24 -15.18 -14.63 -9.92
N GLN A 25 -15.06 -15.87 -10.38
CA GLN A 25 -15.92 -16.96 -9.92
C GLN A 25 -15.74 -17.28 -8.44
N ALA A 26 -14.50 -17.26 -7.95
CA ALA A 26 -14.13 -17.55 -6.57
C ALA A 26 -14.60 -16.47 -5.57
N GLY A 27 -14.72 -15.21 -6.00
CA GLY A 27 -15.34 -14.16 -5.19
C GLY A 27 -14.74 -12.76 -5.31
N VAL A 28 -13.82 -12.50 -6.25
CA VAL A 28 -13.27 -11.16 -6.46
C VAL A 28 -14.37 -10.18 -6.86
N ASN A 29 -14.41 -9.03 -6.18
CA ASN A 29 -15.34 -7.93 -6.43
C ASN A 29 -14.66 -6.69 -7.04
N VAL A 30 -13.39 -6.48 -6.70
CA VAL A 30 -12.60 -5.35 -7.19
C VAL A 30 -11.25 -5.86 -7.69
N ALA A 31 -10.88 -5.50 -8.91
CA ALA A 31 -9.58 -5.75 -9.50
C ALA A 31 -8.69 -4.51 -9.30
N ARG A 32 -7.65 -4.64 -8.48
CA ARG A 32 -6.65 -3.59 -8.26
C ARG A 32 -5.56 -3.68 -9.32
N LEU A 33 -5.27 -2.55 -9.96
CA LEU A 33 -4.14 -2.34 -10.85
C LEU A 33 -3.11 -1.49 -10.11
N ASN A 34 -1.97 -2.08 -9.77
CA ASN A 34 -0.89 -1.35 -9.10
C ASN A 34 -0.05 -0.60 -10.14
N MET A 35 -0.19 0.72 -10.20
CA MET A 35 0.50 1.57 -11.19
C MET A 35 2.00 1.74 -10.90
N SER A 36 2.50 1.23 -9.77
CA SER A 36 3.94 1.13 -9.50
C SER A 36 4.66 0.14 -10.43
N HIS A 37 3.91 -0.72 -11.13
CA HIS A 37 4.45 -1.72 -12.04
C HIS A 37 3.65 -1.76 -13.34
N GLY A 38 4.30 -2.20 -14.42
CA GLY A 38 3.68 -2.32 -15.74
C GLY A 38 3.50 -0.97 -16.45
N THR A 39 3.31 -1.04 -17.76
CA THR A 39 3.05 0.12 -18.62
C THR A 39 1.55 0.38 -18.74
N HIS A 40 1.15 1.54 -19.25
CA HIS A 40 -0.24 1.82 -19.58
C HIS A 40 -0.82 0.81 -20.58
N GLU A 41 -0.03 0.35 -21.56
CA GLU A 41 -0.44 -0.72 -22.49
C GLU A 41 -0.72 -2.04 -21.75
N TYR A 42 0.16 -2.42 -20.81
CA TYR A 42 -0.03 -3.60 -19.96
C TYR A 42 -1.35 -3.52 -19.19
N HIS A 43 -1.65 -2.36 -18.60
CA HIS A 43 -2.88 -2.14 -17.83
C HIS A 43 -4.12 -2.08 -18.72
N SER A 44 -4.03 -1.46 -19.90
CA SER A 44 -5.15 -1.40 -20.86
C SER A 44 -5.62 -2.79 -21.25
N GLY A 45 -4.70 -3.68 -21.63
CA GLY A 45 -5.05 -5.07 -21.95
C GLY A 45 -5.59 -5.84 -20.73
N THR A 46 -5.20 -5.47 -19.51
CA THR A 46 -5.74 -6.09 -18.29
C THR A 46 -7.16 -5.61 -18.01
N ILE A 47 -7.44 -4.31 -18.20
CA ILE A 47 -8.78 -3.70 -18.06
C ILE A 47 -9.78 -4.33 -19.04
N GLU A 48 -9.39 -4.50 -20.29
CA GLU A 48 -10.22 -5.15 -21.31
C GLU A 48 -10.62 -6.57 -20.87
N ARG A 49 -9.67 -7.38 -20.42
CA ARG A 49 -9.93 -8.75 -19.92
C ARG A 49 -10.87 -8.76 -18.72
N ILE A 50 -10.70 -7.84 -17.77
CA ILE A 50 -11.58 -7.70 -16.60
C ILE A 50 -13.02 -7.41 -17.05
N ARG A 51 -13.21 -6.46 -17.96
CA ARG A 51 -14.53 -6.09 -18.49
C ARG A 51 -15.20 -7.25 -19.22
N THR A 52 -14.47 -7.92 -20.12
CA THR A 52 -14.97 -9.12 -20.82
C THR A 52 -15.46 -10.19 -19.84
N ILE A 53 -14.69 -10.49 -18.80
CA ILE A 53 -15.08 -11.49 -17.79
C ILE A 53 -16.27 -11.03 -16.96
N SER A 54 -16.32 -9.75 -16.58
CA SER A 54 -17.45 -9.14 -15.86
C SER A 54 -18.76 -9.30 -16.65
N GLU A 55 -18.72 -9.04 -17.96
CA GLU A 55 -19.85 -9.21 -18.88
C GLU A 55 -20.24 -10.68 -19.09
N GLU A 56 -19.26 -11.55 -19.41
CA GLU A 56 -19.46 -13.00 -19.61
C GLU A 56 -20.14 -13.65 -18.39
N LEU A 57 -19.65 -13.34 -17.20
CA LEU A 57 -20.14 -13.93 -15.95
C LEU A 57 -21.37 -13.20 -15.38
N ARG A 58 -21.74 -12.05 -15.96
CA ARG A 58 -22.79 -11.15 -15.45
C ARG A 58 -22.58 -10.82 -13.97
N LYS A 59 -21.32 -10.58 -13.59
CA LYS A 59 -20.92 -10.23 -12.22
C LYS A 59 -20.18 -8.90 -12.27
N PRO A 60 -20.66 -7.85 -11.56
CA PRO A 60 -19.95 -6.58 -11.54
C PRO A 60 -18.57 -6.75 -10.87
N VAL A 61 -17.53 -6.34 -11.57
CA VAL A 61 -16.15 -6.27 -11.06
C VAL A 61 -15.66 -4.84 -11.24
N ALA A 62 -15.44 -4.13 -10.14
CA ALA A 62 -14.91 -2.77 -10.19
C ALA A 62 -13.40 -2.78 -10.45
N ILE A 63 -12.88 -1.73 -11.09
CA ILE A 63 -11.46 -1.54 -11.37
C ILE A 63 -10.93 -0.42 -10.49
N LEU A 64 -9.89 -0.71 -9.73
CA LEU A 64 -9.18 0.24 -8.86
C LEU A 64 -7.79 0.50 -9.43
N ALA A 65 -7.53 1.74 -9.87
CA ALA A 65 -6.18 2.18 -10.22
C ALA A 65 -5.47 2.70 -8.95
N ASP A 66 -4.40 2.03 -8.52
CA ASP A 66 -3.63 2.41 -7.33
C ASP A 66 -2.36 3.16 -7.74
N LEU A 67 -2.33 4.47 -7.46
CA LEU A 67 -1.24 5.36 -7.79
C LEU A 67 0.00 5.04 -6.95
N GLN A 68 1.19 5.22 -7.52
CA GLN A 68 2.43 4.89 -6.85
C GLN A 68 2.71 5.86 -5.69
N GLY A 69 2.45 7.15 -5.89
CA GLY A 69 2.84 8.20 -4.97
C GLY A 69 4.36 8.39 -4.87
N PRO A 70 4.83 9.25 -3.95
CA PRO A 70 6.24 9.60 -3.80
C PRO A 70 7.07 8.53 -3.08
N LYS A 71 6.97 7.26 -3.51
CA LYS A 71 7.73 6.16 -2.90
C LYS A 71 9.24 6.34 -3.13
N LEU A 72 9.98 6.55 -2.05
CA LEU A 72 11.44 6.67 -2.09
C LEU A 72 12.09 5.30 -2.33
N ARG A 73 13.18 5.30 -3.08
CA ARG A 73 13.92 4.09 -3.44
C ARG A 73 15.41 4.36 -3.56
N VAL A 74 16.19 3.30 -3.35
CA VAL A 74 17.61 3.26 -3.73
C VAL A 74 17.77 2.99 -5.23
N GLY A 75 18.95 3.26 -5.78
CA GLY A 75 19.28 2.99 -7.18
C GLY A 75 19.68 1.53 -7.44
N LEU A 76 20.52 1.33 -8.44
CA LEU A 76 21.06 0.02 -8.82
C LEU A 76 22.25 -0.35 -7.94
N MET A 77 22.46 -1.64 -7.74
CA MET A 77 23.52 -2.22 -6.91
C MET A 77 24.43 -3.10 -7.78
N GLN A 78 25.71 -3.17 -7.45
CA GLN A 78 26.63 -4.09 -8.11
C GLN A 78 26.29 -5.54 -7.76
N ASP A 79 26.61 -6.45 -8.67
CA ASP A 79 26.49 -7.92 -8.48
C ASP A 79 25.12 -8.41 -7.97
N GLY A 80 24.05 -7.65 -8.23
CA GLY A 80 22.68 -7.97 -7.80
C GLY A 80 22.37 -7.69 -6.32
N GLY A 81 23.31 -7.08 -5.59
CA GLY A 81 23.08 -6.56 -4.24
C GLY A 81 24.38 -6.28 -3.46
N VAL A 82 24.33 -5.28 -2.59
CA VAL A 82 25.44 -4.88 -1.70
C VAL A 82 25.19 -5.43 -0.28
N PRO A 83 26.12 -6.21 0.29
CA PRO A 83 26.05 -6.60 1.70
C PRO A 83 26.38 -5.41 2.60
N LEU A 84 25.55 -5.19 3.62
CA LEU A 84 25.72 -4.15 4.63
C LEU A 84 25.92 -4.82 6.00
N THR A 85 27.02 -4.53 6.68
CA THR A 85 27.32 -5.10 7.99
C THR A 85 26.99 -4.10 9.09
N SER A 86 26.30 -4.56 10.15
CA SER A 86 26.04 -3.73 11.32
C SER A 86 27.33 -3.13 11.91
N GLY A 87 27.29 -1.84 12.20
CA GLY A 87 28.40 -1.03 12.72
C GLY A 87 29.22 -0.31 11.65
N GLU A 88 29.12 -0.72 10.38
CA GLU A 88 29.83 -0.07 9.26
C GLU A 88 29.19 1.28 8.90
N GLU A 89 29.99 2.19 8.36
CA GLU A 89 29.48 3.40 7.74
C GLU A 89 29.04 3.12 6.29
N LEU A 90 27.92 3.73 5.90
CA LEU A 90 27.39 3.70 4.55
C LEU A 90 27.08 5.13 4.09
N ILE A 91 27.56 5.49 2.90
CA ILE A 91 27.21 6.75 2.26
C ILE A 91 26.03 6.52 1.32
N MET A 92 24.94 7.22 1.53
CA MET A 92 23.83 7.30 0.57
C MET A 92 24.01 8.57 -0.26
N THR A 93 24.13 8.46 -1.57
CA THR A 93 24.46 9.59 -2.46
C THR A 93 23.39 9.83 -3.52
N THR A 94 23.20 11.08 -3.90
CA THR A 94 22.36 11.48 -5.04
C THR A 94 23.07 11.33 -6.39
N ASP A 95 24.37 11.02 -6.39
CA ASP A 95 25.16 10.81 -7.60
C ASP A 95 24.64 9.60 -8.40
N GLU A 96 24.72 9.69 -9.73
CA GLU A 96 24.38 8.60 -10.64
C GLU A 96 25.51 7.55 -10.68
N ILE A 97 25.47 6.65 -9.69
CA ILE A 97 26.42 5.53 -9.57
C ILE A 97 25.69 4.18 -9.50
N VAL A 98 26.45 3.10 -9.68
CA VAL A 98 26.01 1.77 -9.26
C VAL A 98 26.51 1.56 -7.84
N GLY A 99 25.62 1.18 -6.93
CA GLY A 99 25.92 1.03 -5.51
C GLY A 99 26.92 -0.09 -5.25
N GLU A 100 27.87 0.19 -4.37
CA GLU A 100 28.94 -0.71 -3.95
C GLU A 100 29.09 -0.66 -2.41
N PRO A 101 29.83 -1.59 -1.78
CA PRO A 101 30.11 -1.52 -0.35
C PRO A 101 30.65 -0.15 0.06
N GLY A 102 29.95 0.49 1.01
CA GLY A 102 30.30 1.80 1.55
C GLY A 102 29.68 3.00 0.83
N ARG A 103 29.15 2.87 -0.40
CA ARG A 103 28.47 3.98 -1.11
C ARG A 103 27.35 3.49 -2.03
N VAL A 104 26.12 3.94 -1.80
CA VAL A 104 24.93 3.51 -2.55
C VAL A 104 24.09 4.69 -3.06
N PRO A 105 23.51 4.61 -4.26
CA PRO A 105 22.70 5.68 -4.84
C PRO A 105 21.28 5.73 -4.27
N VAL A 106 20.71 6.93 -4.17
CA VAL A 106 19.29 7.18 -3.91
C VAL A 106 18.62 7.88 -5.09
N GLN A 107 17.37 7.54 -5.37
CA GLN A 107 16.65 8.10 -6.53
C GLN A 107 16.14 9.52 -6.27
N TYR A 108 15.87 9.86 -5.01
CA TYR A 108 15.34 11.18 -4.67
C TYR A 108 16.47 12.16 -4.37
N GLN A 109 16.69 13.08 -5.30
CA GLN A 109 17.74 14.11 -5.23
C GLN A 109 17.60 15.04 -4.01
N GLY A 110 16.39 15.22 -3.49
CA GLY A 110 16.14 16.04 -2.31
C GLY A 110 16.35 15.31 -0.98
N LEU A 111 16.77 14.04 -0.97
CA LEU A 111 16.86 13.23 0.24
C LEU A 111 17.85 13.82 1.28
N PRO A 112 19.05 14.29 0.91
CA PRO A 112 19.99 14.83 1.89
C PRO A 112 19.46 16.05 2.65
N ALA A 113 18.57 16.83 2.03
CA ALA A 113 18.01 18.05 2.62
C ALA A 113 16.86 17.80 3.61
N VAL A 114 16.30 16.58 3.66
CA VAL A 114 15.11 16.27 4.47
C VAL A 114 15.39 15.34 5.65
N VAL A 115 16.63 14.85 5.78
CA VAL A 115 17.07 14.03 6.90
C VAL A 115 17.80 14.88 7.94
N LYS A 116 17.78 14.46 9.20
CA LYS A 116 18.56 15.07 10.28
C LYS A 116 19.42 14.03 10.99
N VAL A 117 20.52 14.49 11.59
CA VAL A 117 21.39 13.66 12.42
C VAL A 117 20.58 12.96 13.52
N GLY A 118 20.79 11.65 13.67
CA GLY A 118 20.07 10.77 14.58
C GLY A 118 18.72 10.25 14.07
N GLU A 119 18.21 10.74 12.93
CA GLU A 119 17.02 10.17 12.31
C GLU A 119 17.36 8.82 11.64
N ARG A 120 16.37 7.93 11.59
CA ARG A 120 16.54 6.60 11.01
C ARG A 120 16.14 6.58 9.54
N ILE A 121 16.85 5.76 8.77
CA ILE A 121 16.50 5.40 7.40
C ILE A 121 16.27 3.89 7.35
N LEU A 122 15.06 3.50 6.97
CA LEU A 122 14.69 2.10 6.83
C LEU A 122 14.74 1.72 5.36
N LEU A 123 15.38 0.60 5.05
CA LEU A 123 15.52 0.07 3.70
C LEU A 123 14.92 -1.34 3.60
N ASP A 124 14.47 -1.68 2.39
CA ASP A 124 13.89 -2.99 2.08
C ASP A 124 12.77 -3.39 3.05
N ASP A 125 11.73 -2.56 3.11
CA ASP A 125 10.55 -2.76 3.96
C ASP A 125 10.88 -2.88 5.46
N GLY A 126 11.93 -2.16 5.91
CA GLY A 126 12.38 -2.13 7.30
C GLY A 126 13.30 -3.29 7.71
N LEU A 127 13.76 -4.11 6.76
CA LEU A 127 14.71 -5.20 7.04
C LEU A 127 16.13 -4.72 7.32
N ILE A 128 16.48 -3.54 6.80
CA ILE A 128 17.77 -2.87 7.00
C ILE A 128 17.49 -1.52 7.64
N GLU A 129 18.29 -1.17 8.66
CA GLU A 129 18.15 0.06 9.42
C GLU A 129 19.47 0.81 9.44
N LEU A 130 19.42 2.09 9.11
CA LEU A 130 20.53 3.01 9.16
C LEU A 130 20.20 4.19 10.09
N GLU A 131 21.22 4.72 10.77
CA GLU A 131 21.13 5.96 11.54
C GLU A 131 21.93 7.06 10.83
N VAL A 132 21.34 8.24 10.65
CA VAL A 132 22.01 9.38 10.01
C VAL A 132 23.07 9.97 10.93
N LEU A 133 24.32 9.97 10.48
CA LEU A 133 25.45 10.58 11.19
C LEU A 133 25.66 12.04 10.79
N ASP A 134 25.53 12.33 9.49
CA ASP A 134 25.75 13.66 8.90
C ASP A 134 25.12 13.72 7.50
N SER A 135 24.87 14.93 7.00
CA SER A 135 24.31 15.16 5.65
C SER A 135 24.95 16.38 4.99
N THR A 136 25.29 16.23 3.71
CA THR A 136 25.77 17.30 2.82
C THR A 136 24.73 17.59 1.73
N ASP A 137 25.10 18.37 0.71
CA ASP A 137 24.20 18.66 -0.41
C ASP A 137 23.84 17.42 -1.25
N SER A 138 24.73 16.43 -1.35
CA SER A 138 24.56 15.23 -2.18
C SER A 138 24.63 13.91 -1.41
N ASP A 139 25.35 13.89 -0.28
CA ASP A 139 25.69 12.66 0.44
C ASP A 139 25.12 12.69 1.87
N ILE A 140 24.57 11.55 2.29
CA ILE A 140 24.15 11.27 3.66
C ILE A 140 25.09 10.21 4.21
N ARG A 141 25.83 10.54 5.27
CA ARG A 141 26.63 9.56 6.00
C ARG A 141 25.75 8.89 7.03
N THR A 142 25.78 7.57 7.03
CA THR A 142 24.95 6.76 7.93
C THR A 142 25.78 5.67 8.61
N GLN A 143 25.32 5.21 9.76
CA GLN A 143 25.79 3.97 10.38
C GLN A 143 24.76 2.87 10.16
N VAL A 144 25.21 1.69 9.75
CA VAL A 144 24.35 0.50 9.64
C VAL A 144 24.03 -0.01 11.04
N ILE A 145 22.76 0.06 11.45
CA ILE A 145 22.29 -0.49 12.73
C ILE A 145 21.92 -1.96 12.54
N VAL A 146 21.06 -2.24 11.55
CA VAL A 146 20.66 -3.60 11.15
C VAL A 146 21.13 -3.84 9.72
N GLY A 147 22.07 -4.77 9.57
CA GLY A 147 22.64 -5.15 8.28
C GLY A 147 21.74 -6.08 7.45
N GLY A 148 22.15 -6.34 6.21
CA GLY A 148 21.43 -7.16 5.25
C GLY A 148 22.03 -7.08 3.85
N VAL A 149 21.31 -7.58 2.84
CA VAL A 149 21.71 -7.43 1.43
C VAL A 149 20.78 -6.45 0.75
N LEU A 150 21.29 -5.25 0.48
CA LEU A 150 20.53 -4.22 -0.23
C LEU A 150 20.54 -4.51 -1.73
N LYS A 151 19.35 -4.70 -2.31
CA LYS A 151 19.18 -4.97 -3.75
C LYS A 151 18.71 -3.73 -4.50
N ASP A 152 18.66 -3.85 -5.82
CA ASP A 152 18.20 -2.79 -6.72
C ASP A 152 16.80 -2.28 -6.37
N ASN A 153 16.61 -0.96 -6.47
CA ASN A 153 15.30 -0.31 -6.44
C ASN A 153 14.45 -0.61 -5.20
N LYS A 154 15.08 -1.02 -4.09
CA LYS A 154 14.41 -1.29 -2.81
C LYS A 154 13.84 -0.01 -2.22
N GLY A 155 12.71 -0.16 -1.51
CA GLY A 155 12.02 0.94 -0.85
C GLY A 155 12.88 1.56 0.26
N LEU A 156 12.69 2.86 0.45
CA LEU A 156 13.28 3.65 1.52
C LEU A 156 12.17 4.35 2.30
N ASN A 157 12.24 4.32 3.63
CA ASN A 157 11.29 4.96 4.52
C ASN A 157 12.03 5.85 5.53
N LEU A 158 11.42 7.00 5.87
CA LEU A 158 11.93 7.97 6.84
C LEU A 158 10.91 8.09 7.99
N PRO A 159 10.93 7.18 8.98
CA PRO A 159 9.91 7.16 10.03
C PRO A 159 9.95 8.40 10.96
N ASP A 160 11.10 9.05 11.08
CA ASP A 160 11.28 10.22 11.95
C ASP A 160 11.23 11.56 11.18
N GLY A 161 11.23 11.51 9.85
CA GLY A 161 11.33 12.66 8.98
C GLY A 161 10.01 13.04 8.32
N SER A 162 9.65 14.32 8.37
CA SER A 162 8.54 14.85 7.58
C SER A 162 9.04 15.22 6.17
N LEU A 163 8.72 14.39 5.18
CA LEU A 163 9.00 14.72 3.78
C LEU A 163 8.00 15.77 3.29
N ASN A 164 8.47 16.92 2.80
CA ASN A 164 7.64 17.87 2.08
C ASN A 164 7.68 17.60 0.56
N ILE A 165 7.45 16.35 0.16
CA ILE A 165 7.32 15.95 -1.25
C ILE A 165 5.85 16.08 -1.67
N PRO A 166 5.53 16.56 -2.88
CA PRO A 166 4.17 16.49 -3.41
C PRO A 166 3.58 15.08 -3.32
N ALA A 167 2.30 14.97 -2.93
CA ALA A 167 1.61 13.68 -2.84
C ALA A 167 1.40 13.02 -4.21
N LEU A 168 1.43 13.81 -5.30
CA LEU A 168 1.31 13.36 -6.68
C LEU A 168 2.59 13.67 -7.43
N THR A 169 3.22 12.63 -7.96
CA THR A 169 4.36 12.75 -8.88
C THR A 169 3.87 13.05 -10.31
N ASP A 170 4.78 13.44 -11.21
CA ASP A 170 4.44 13.60 -12.64
C ASP A 170 3.97 12.28 -13.27
N LYS A 171 4.54 11.16 -12.81
CA LYS A 171 4.08 9.82 -13.18
C LYS A 171 2.63 9.59 -12.70
N ASP A 172 2.30 9.92 -11.46
CA ASP A 172 0.94 9.76 -10.94
C ASP A 172 -0.06 10.62 -11.72
N ARG A 173 0.32 11.83 -12.15
CA ARG A 173 -0.54 12.68 -13.01
C ARG A 173 -0.82 12.01 -14.36
N ALA A 174 0.18 11.38 -14.98
CA ALA A 174 0.00 10.61 -16.20
C ALA A 174 -0.87 9.36 -15.97
N ASP A 175 -0.67 8.66 -14.86
CA ASP A 175 -1.47 7.49 -14.47
C ASP A 175 -2.93 7.86 -14.21
N VAL A 176 -3.21 9.01 -13.61
CA VAL A 176 -4.58 9.54 -13.43
C VAL A 176 -5.24 9.77 -14.78
N SER A 177 -4.57 10.46 -15.71
CA SER A 177 -5.11 10.69 -17.07
C SER A 177 -5.47 9.36 -17.74
N PHE A 178 -4.54 8.40 -17.72
CA PHE A 178 -4.77 7.06 -18.25
C PHE A 178 -5.96 6.36 -17.58
N ALA A 179 -6.05 6.40 -16.25
CA ALA A 179 -7.13 5.77 -15.50
C ALA A 179 -8.50 6.37 -15.85
N LEU A 180 -8.58 7.68 -16.06
CA LEU A 180 -9.81 8.37 -16.48
C LEU A 180 -10.20 8.02 -17.92
N ASP A 181 -9.24 7.99 -18.84
CA ASP A 181 -9.47 7.58 -20.23
C ASP A 181 -9.99 6.13 -20.31
N GLN A 182 -9.42 5.27 -19.48
CA GLN A 182 -9.87 3.88 -19.34
C GLN A 182 -11.18 3.75 -18.56
N GLN A 183 -11.72 4.83 -17.96
CA GLN A 183 -12.93 4.84 -17.16
C GLN A 183 -12.89 3.83 -16.01
N VAL A 184 -11.80 3.82 -15.23
CA VAL A 184 -11.76 3.01 -14.00
C VAL A 184 -12.81 3.47 -12.99
N ASP A 185 -13.15 2.58 -12.06
CA ASP A 185 -14.22 2.84 -11.09
C ASP A 185 -13.72 3.57 -9.84
N TRP A 186 -12.45 3.38 -9.48
CA TRP A 186 -11.81 3.99 -8.31
C TRP A 186 -10.36 4.34 -8.59
N ILE A 187 -9.86 5.38 -7.91
CA ILE A 187 -8.44 5.73 -7.87
C ILE A 187 -7.99 5.72 -6.40
N ALA A 188 -6.89 5.02 -6.07
CA ALA A 188 -6.27 5.10 -4.76
C ALA A 188 -5.05 6.03 -4.77
N LEU A 189 -4.94 6.87 -3.73
CA LEU A 189 -3.81 7.77 -3.50
C LEU A 189 -2.93 7.21 -2.38
N SER A 190 -1.66 6.94 -2.71
CA SER A 190 -0.65 6.45 -1.77
C SER A 190 -0.06 7.58 -0.92
N PHE A 191 0.46 7.23 0.26
CA PHE A 191 1.19 8.10 1.18
C PHE A 191 0.45 9.40 1.55
N VAL A 192 -0.88 9.34 1.69
CA VAL A 192 -1.69 10.51 2.08
C VAL A 192 -1.30 10.94 3.48
N ARG A 193 -1.05 12.24 3.68
CA ARG A 193 -0.75 12.88 4.97
C ARG A 193 -1.81 13.90 5.37
N THR A 194 -2.46 14.55 4.40
CA THR A 194 -3.42 15.63 4.66
C THR A 194 -4.66 15.57 3.77
N ALA A 195 -5.75 16.18 4.23
CA ALA A 195 -6.97 16.32 3.44
C ALA A 195 -6.77 17.15 2.15
N ALA A 196 -5.81 18.10 2.16
CA ALA A 196 -5.52 18.95 1.00
C ALA A 196 -5.03 18.14 -0.21
N GLU A 197 -4.21 17.12 0.03
CA GLU A 197 -3.69 16.22 -1.02
C GLU A 197 -4.81 15.41 -1.69
N VAL A 198 -5.78 14.94 -0.89
CA VAL A 198 -6.97 14.25 -1.40
C VAL A 198 -7.81 15.20 -2.26
N LEU A 199 -8.01 16.43 -1.80
CA LEU A 199 -8.75 17.45 -2.54
C LEU A 199 -8.04 17.88 -3.83
N GLU A 200 -6.71 17.92 -3.85
CA GLU A 200 -5.89 18.14 -5.04
C GLU A 200 -6.19 17.06 -6.09
N LEU A 201 -6.09 15.78 -5.72
CA LEU A 201 -6.40 14.68 -6.64
C LEU A 201 -7.83 14.75 -7.16
N LYS A 202 -8.82 14.98 -6.28
CA LYS A 202 -10.22 15.14 -6.70
C LYS A 202 -10.42 16.33 -7.65
N SER A 203 -9.64 17.41 -7.48
CA SER A 203 -9.66 18.55 -8.41
C SER A 203 -9.13 18.15 -9.78
N ILE A 204 -8.00 17.43 -9.83
CA ILE A 204 -7.42 16.92 -11.07
C ILE A 204 -8.42 16.00 -11.79
N ILE A 205 -9.02 15.06 -11.07
CA ILE A 205 -10.04 14.15 -11.60
C ILE A 205 -11.20 14.94 -12.21
N ARG A 206 -11.77 15.90 -11.48
CA ARG A 206 -12.88 16.71 -12.00
C ARG A 206 -12.52 17.51 -13.26
N ASN A 207 -11.30 18.03 -13.32
CA ASN A 207 -10.84 18.86 -14.44
C ASN A 207 -10.50 18.04 -15.69
N GLN A 208 -10.06 16.80 -15.52
CA GLN A 208 -9.65 15.92 -16.62
C GLN A 208 -10.78 14.99 -17.09
N SER A 209 -11.75 14.68 -16.24
CA SER A 209 -12.86 13.81 -16.59
C SER A 209 -13.78 14.42 -17.65
N ALA A 210 -14.07 13.64 -18.69
CA ALA A 210 -15.14 13.95 -19.62
C ALA A 210 -16.46 14.19 -18.87
N PHE A 211 -17.12 15.32 -19.15
CA PHE A 211 -18.37 15.74 -18.52
C PHE A 211 -18.32 15.89 -16.98
N GLY A 212 -17.13 16.03 -16.39
CA GLY A 212 -16.98 16.26 -14.94
C GLY A 212 -17.29 15.05 -14.07
N ARG A 213 -17.22 13.81 -14.61
CA ARG A 213 -17.36 12.57 -13.82
C ARG A 213 -16.37 12.57 -12.65
N SER A 214 -16.87 12.46 -11.43
CA SER A 214 -16.03 12.41 -10.23
C SER A 214 -15.71 10.96 -9.88
N THR A 215 -14.68 10.38 -10.50
CA THR A 215 -14.17 9.06 -10.08
C THR A 215 -13.77 9.12 -8.60
N PRO A 216 -14.30 8.24 -7.74
CA PRO A 216 -14.10 8.30 -6.31
C PRO A 216 -12.66 7.95 -5.91
N VAL A 217 -12.19 8.59 -4.83
CA VAL A 217 -10.82 8.48 -4.33
C VAL A 217 -10.76 7.66 -3.04
N ILE A 218 -9.88 6.66 -3.01
CA ILE A 218 -9.48 5.93 -1.81
C ILE A 218 -8.17 6.51 -1.27
N SER A 219 -8.16 7.01 -0.04
CA SER A 219 -6.91 7.47 0.58
C SER A 219 -6.23 6.33 1.33
N LYS A 220 -4.97 6.06 1.01
CA LYS A 220 -4.19 5.01 1.66
C LYS A 220 -3.47 5.59 2.87
N ILE A 221 -3.74 5.00 4.03
CA ILE A 221 -3.16 5.40 5.32
C ILE A 221 -1.91 4.58 5.54
N GLU A 222 -0.77 5.20 5.23
CA GLU A 222 0.57 4.61 5.21
C GLU A 222 1.58 5.42 6.04
N LYS A 223 1.20 6.64 6.45
CA LYS A 223 2.07 7.60 7.11
C LYS A 223 1.58 7.96 8.53
N PRO A 224 2.47 8.23 9.49
CA PRO A 224 2.09 8.67 10.84
C PRO A 224 1.24 9.95 10.82
N GLU A 225 1.57 10.91 9.96
CA GLU A 225 0.83 12.17 9.83
C GLU A 225 -0.62 11.96 9.41
N ALA A 226 -0.88 10.90 8.64
CA ALA A 226 -2.22 10.50 8.24
C ALA A 226 -3.08 10.08 9.43
N ILE A 227 -2.47 9.46 10.45
CA ILE A 227 -3.15 9.06 11.69
C ILE A 227 -3.55 10.31 12.49
N THR A 228 -2.65 11.28 12.61
CA THR A 228 -2.92 12.56 13.27
C THR A 228 -4.04 13.33 12.57
N ASN A 229 -4.07 13.30 11.23
CA ASN A 229 -5.04 14.02 10.41
C ASN A 229 -6.25 13.19 9.98
N ILE A 230 -6.47 12.01 10.57
CA ILE A 230 -7.36 10.98 10.03
C ILE A 230 -8.79 11.46 9.82
N ASP A 231 -9.34 12.27 10.72
CA ASP A 231 -10.73 12.77 10.61
C ASP A 231 -10.91 13.68 9.39
N ALA A 232 -9.95 14.57 9.13
CA ALA A 232 -9.98 15.45 7.97
C ALA A 232 -9.79 14.67 6.66
N ILE A 233 -8.91 13.66 6.67
CA ILE A 233 -8.69 12.78 5.51
C ILE A 233 -9.95 11.98 5.20
N ILE A 234 -10.60 11.37 6.20
CA ILE A 234 -11.87 10.65 6.05
C ILE A 234 -12.94 11.55 5.44
N ALA A 235 -13.06 12.80 5.92
CA ALA A 235 -14.04 13.75 5.40
C ALA A 235 -13.82 14.10 3.91
N ALA A 236 -12.55 14.25 3.48
CA ALA A 236 -12.20 14.56 2.10
C ALA A 236 -12.29 13.36 1.14
N SER A 237 -12.08 12.15 1.66
CA SER A 237 -11.99 10.90 0.89
C SER A 237 -13.37 10.31 0.58
N ASP A 238 -13.44 9.47 -0.46
CA ASP A 238 -14.65 8.70 -0.75
C ASP A 238 -14.60 7.32 -0.08
N ALA A 239 -13.40 6.78 0.15
CA ALA A 239 -13.12 5.62 0.98
C ALA A 239 -11.70 5.69 1.58
N ILE A 240 -11.39 4.81 2.53
CA ILE A 240 -10.07 4.68 3.16
C ILE A 240 -9.50 3.30 2.93
N MET A 241 -8.18 3.20 2.77
CA MET A 241 -7.45 1.93 2.80
C MET A 241 -6.41 1.95 3.92
N VAL A 242 -6.53 1.00 4.86
CA VAL A 242 -5.52 0.76 5.89
C VAL A 242 -4.42 -0.11 5.27
N ALA A 243 -3.31 0.51 4.85
CA ALA A 243 -2.20 -0.15 4.18
C ALA A 243 -1.11 -0.49 5.20
N ARG A 244 -1.29 -1.66 5.83
CA ARG A 244 -0.60 -2.08 7.06
C ARG A 244 0.90 -2.32 6.91
N GLY A 245 1.36 -2.71 5.71
CA GLY A 245 2.77 -2.91 5.40
C GLY A 245 3.57 -1.62 5.58
N ASP A 246 3.31 -0.63 4.72
CA ASP A 246 3.99 0.67 4.82
C ASP A 246 3.67 1.37 6.16
N LEU A 247 2.43 1.30 6.67
CA LEU A 247 2.08 1.90 7.96
C LEU A 247 2.88 1.29 9.13
N GLY A 248 3.10 -0.03 9.15
CA GLY A 248 3.86 -0.72 10.20
C GLY A 248 5.35 -0.41 10.16
N ILE A 249 5.89 -0.12 8.97
CA ILE A 249 7.29 0.32 8.80
C ILE A 249 7.46 1.76 9.28
N GLU A 250 6.50 2.63 8.94
CA GLU A 250 6.57 4.06 9.22
C GLU A 250 6.16 4.41 10.66
N THR A 251 5.45 3.52 11.36
CA THR A 251 5.03 3.69 12.77
C THR A 251 5.65 2.63 13.67
N SER A 252 4.83 1.79 14.31
CA SER A 252 5.26 0.61 15.03
C SER A 252 4.30 -0.56 14.77
N PRO A 253 4.81 -1.78 14.56
CA PRO A 253 3.98 -2.94 14.23
C PRO A 253 2.98 -3.27 15.34
N GLU A 254 3.29 -2.98 16.60
CA GLU A 254 2.39 -3.19 17.74
C GLU A 254 1.21 -2.21 17.79
N ALA A 255 1.35 -1.00 17.21
CA ALA A 255 0.28 0.00 17.19
C ALA A 255 -0.70 -0.20 16.02
N VAL A 256 -0.24 -0.78 14.90
CA VAL A 256 -1.04 -0.99 13.68
C VAL A 256 -2.39 -1.68 13.93
N PRO A 257 -2.50 -2.78 14.72
CA PRO A 257 -3.79 -3.41 14.98
C PRO A 257 -4.82 -2.47 15.61
N MET A 258 -4.38 -1.59 16.52
CA MET A 258 -5.29 -0.63 17.16
C MET A 258 -5.60 0.56 16.25
N MET A 259 -4.64 1.02 15.45
CA MET A 259 -4.87 2.03 14.41
C MET A 259 -5.91 1.55 13.41
N GLN A 260 -5.81 0.30 12.93
CA GLN A 260 -6.80 -0.31 12.04
C GLN A 260 -8.21 -0.22 12.62
N LYS A 261 -8.41 -0.70 13.85
CA LYS A 261 -9.72 -0.67 14.53
C LYS A 261 -10.28 0.74 14.66
N MET A 262 -9.42 1.69 15.04
CA MET A 262 -9.77 3.10 15.16
C MET A 262 -10.19 3.70 13.82
N ILE A 263 -9.42 3.46 12.75
CA ILE A 263 -9.73 3.95 11.38
C ILE A 263 -11.06 3.37 10.90
N ILE A 264 -11.27 2.05 11.04
CA ILE A 264 -12.52 1.39 10.64
C ILE A 264 -13.72 1.99 11.38
N THR A 265 -13.60 2.18 12.69
CA THR A 265 -14.67 2.78 13.51
C THR A 265 -15.02 4.19 13.05
N LYS A 266 -14.01 5.03 12.77
CA LYS A 266 -14.20 6.39 12.27
C LYS A 266 -14.80 6.42 10.87
N CYS A 267 -14.38 5.50 9.98
CA CYS A 267 -14.96 5.36 8.65
C CYS A 267 -16.45 5.01 8.71
N HIS A 268 -16.84 4.07 9.59
CA HIS A 268 -18.24 3.74 9.83
C HIS A 268 -19.05 4.94 10.33
N ALA A 269 -18.51 5.69 11.29
CA ALA A 269 -19.18 6.88 11.82
C ALA A 269 -19.40 7.95 10.73
N ALA A 270 -18.48 8.05 9.77
CA ALA A 270 -18.55 8.97 8.63
C ALA A 270 -19.27 8.39 7.40
N ALA A 271 -19.80 7.16 7.48
CA ALA A 271 -20.37 6.42 6.35
C ALA A 271 -19.44 6.33 5.13
N LYS A 272 -18.14 6.12 5.37
CA LYS A 272 -17.11 5.92 4.34
C LYS A 272 -16.70 4.45 4.30
N PRO A 273 -16.62 3.82 3.11
CA PRO A 273 -16.08 2.47 2.98
C PRO A 273 -14.63 2.41 3.45
N VAL A 274 -14.25 1.29 4.06
CA VAL A 274 -12.87 1.03 4.51
C VAL A 274 -12.35 -0.32 4.04
N VAL A 275 -11.11 -0.31 3.53
CA VAL A 275 -10.40 -1.48 3.04
C VAL A 275 -9.26 -1.83 4.00
N THR A 276 -9.15 -3.09 4.43
CA THR A 276 -7.93 -3.60 5.08
C THR A 276 -7.02 -4.25 4.05
N ALA A 277 -5.78 -3.77 3.97
CA ALA A 277 -4.85 -4.13 2.91
C ALA A 277 -3.48 -4.59 3.43
N THR A 278 -2.77 -5.31 2.55
CA THR A 278 -1.39 -5.85 2.69
C THR A 278 -1.24 -6.91 3.77
N GLN A 279 -0.34 -7.88 3.57
CA GLN A 279 0.01 -8.93 4.55
C GLN A 279 -1.18 -9.74 5.10
N MET A 280 -2.25 -9.91 4.32
CA MET A 280 -3.43 -10.67 4.75
C MET A 280 -3.14 -12.18 4.73
N LEU A 281 -2.60 -12.67 3.61
CA LEU A 281 -2.23 -14.08 3.42
C LEU A 281 -0.84 -14.18 2.77
N ASP A 282 0.13 -13.35 3.19
CA ASP A 282 1.44 -13.18 2.53
C ASP A 282 2.17 -14.50 2.25
N SER A 283 2.14 -15.44 3.20
CA SER A 283 2.76 -16.75 3.05
C SER A 283 2.22 -17.52 1.85
N MET A 284 1.00 -17.22 1.39
CA MET A 284 0.37 -17.83 0.21
C MET A 284 0.94 -17.35 -1.12
N ILE A 285 1.82 -16.34 -1.13
CA ILE A 285 2.69 -16.07 -2.29
C ILE A 285 3.51 -17.33 -2.62
N ARG A 286 3.98 -18.05 -1.59
CA ARG A 286 4.89 -19.19 -1.71
C ARG A 286 4.27 -20.52 -1.29
N ASN A 287 3.16 -20.52 -0.57
CA ASN A 287 2.56 -21.72 0.02
C ASN A 287 1.09 -21.91 -0.39
N PRO A 288 0.60 -23.14 -0.55
CA PRO A 288 -0.81 -23.38 -0.91
C PRO A 288 -1.80 -23.17 0.25
N ARG A 289 -1.31 -22.89 1.46
CA ARG A 289 -2.12 -22.68 2.67
C ARG A 289 -1.50 -21.56 3.51
N PRO A 290 -2.31 -20.74 4.19
CA PRO A 290 -1.82 -19.70 5.06
C PRO A 290 -1.40 -20.27 6.41
N THR A 291 -0.71 -19.45 7.18
CA THR A 291 -0.47 -19.68 8.59
C THR A 291 -1.74 -19.46 9.42
N ARG A 292 -1.74 -19.94 10.67
CA ARG A 292 -2.84 -19.67 11.62
C ARG A 292 -2.96 -18.18 11.98
N ALA A 293 -1.83 -17.48 12.02
CA ALA A 293 -1.79 -16.04 12.31
C ALA A 293 -2.48 -15.24 11.20
N GLU A 294 -2.17 -15.53 9.93
CA GLU A 294 -2.82 -14.90 8.77
C GLU A 294 -4.33 -15.19 8.72
N ALA A 295 -4.74 -16.43 9.00
CA ALA A 295 -6.16 -16.76 9.07
C ALA A 295 -6.89 -15.96 10.17
N SER A 296 -6.23 -15.80 11.33
CA SER A 296 -6.74 -14.96 12.43
C SER A 296 -6.81 -13.49 12.03
N ASP A 297 -5.80 -12.99 11.32
CA ASP A 297 -5.73 -11.60 10.88
C ASP A 297 -6.87 -11.25 9.89
N VAL A 298 -7.08 -12.08 8.87
CA VAL A 298 -8.20 -11.93 7.94
C VAL A 298 -9.54 -11.96 8.67
N ALA A 299 -9.73 -12.89 9.61
CA ALA A 299 -10.96 -12.98 10.39
C ALA A 299 -11.17 -11.70 11.24
N ASN A 300 -10.13 -11.19 11.90
CA ASN A 300 -10.23 -9.98 12.70
C ASN A 300 -10.54 -8.74 11.86
N ALA A 301 -9.97 -8.59 10.66
CA ALA A 301 -10.33 -7.49 9.77
C ALA A 301 -11.83 -7.50 9.43
N VAL A 302 -12.41 -8.68 9.20
CA VAL A 302 -13.86 -8.82 8.97
C VAL A 302 -14.67 -8.52 10.24
N LEU A 303 -14.21 -8.99 11.40
CA LEU A 303 -14.89 -8.74 12.69
C LEU A 303 -14.83 -7.28 13.13
N ASP A 304 -13.74 -6.59 12.83
CA ASP A 304 -13.56 -5.15 13.04
C ASP A 304 -14.52 -4.33 12.15
N GLY A 305 -14.96 -4.95 11.05
CA GLY A 305 -16.02 -4.47 10.20
C GLY A 305 -15.53 -3.86 8.89
N SER A 306 -14.36 -4.23 8.38
CA SER A 306 -13.92 -3.76 7.06
C SER A 306 -14.95 -4.06 5.98
N ASP A 307 -15.24 -3.08 5.12
CA ASP A 307 -16.12 -3.25 3.96
C ASP A 307 -15.48 -4.12 2.88
N ALA A 308 -14.15 -4.06 2.78
CA ALA A 308 -13.37 -4.91 1.90
C ALA A 308 -12.03 -5.35 2.51
N ILE A 309 -11.55 -6.49 2.04
CA ILE A 309 -10.24 -7.05 2.36
C ILE A 309 -9.47 -7.30 1.07
N MET A 310 -8.15 -7.05 1.09
CA MET A 310 -7.33 -7.00 -0.14
C MET A 310 -6.16 -7.97 -0.15
N LEU A 311 -6.03 -8.71 -1.25
CA LEU A 311 -4.85 -9.48 -1.62
C LEU A 311 -3.93 -8.65 -2.53
N SER A 312 -2.63 -8.68 -2.22
CA SER A 312 -1.58 -7.92 -2.88
C SER A 312 -0.69 -8.83 -3.71
N GLY A 313 0.50 -9.21 -3.21
CA GLY A 313 1.42 -10.09 -3.91
C GLY A 313 0.83 -11.49 -4.12
N GLU A 314 -0.06 -11.93 -3.23
CA GLU A 314 -0.71 -13.23 -3.25
C GLU A 314 -1.40 -13.52 -4.58
N THR A 315 -2.10 -12.52 -5.15
CA THR A 315 -2.78 -12.66 -6.44
C THR A 315 -1.99 -12.05 -7.60
N ALA A 316 -1.13 -11.07 -7.36
CA ALA A 316 -0.41 -10.38 -8.44
C ALA A 316 0.73 -11.24 -9.01
N SER A 317 1.54 -11.85 -8.13
CA SER A 317 2.77 -12.57 -8.51
C SER A 317 2.99 -13.87 -7.74
N GLY A 318 2.04 -14.26 -6.88
CA GLY A 318 2.12 -15.48 -6.08
C GLY A 318 1.91 -16.75 -6.89
N SER A 319 2.39 -17.87 -6.35
CA SER A 319 2.23 -19.21 -6.96
C SER A 319 0.82 -19.77 -6.82
N TYR A 320 0.01 -19.22 -5.90
CA TYR A 320 -1.32 -19.74 -5.54
C TYR A 320 -2.41 -18.65 -5.55
N PRO A 321 -2.60 -17.91 -6.67
CA PRO A 321 -3.49 -16.75 -6.70
C PRO A 321 -4.97 -17.14 -6.50
N LEU A 322 -5.41 -18.27 -7.07
CA LEU A 322 -6.79 -18.74 -6.93
C LEU A 322 -7.07 -19.25 -5.52
N GLU A 323 -6.18 -20.05 -4.98
CA GLU A 323 -6.29 -20.61 -3.63
C GLU A 323 -6.27 -19.51 -2.57
N SER A 324 -5.51 -18.43 -2.81
CA SER A 324 -5.48 -17.25 -1.94
C SER A 324 -6.86 -16.58 -1.86
N VAL A 325 -7.50 -16.32 -3.01
CA VAL A 325 -8.88 -15.78 -3.06
C VAL A 325 -9.86 -16.72 -2.39
N GLN A 326 -9.84 -18.01 -2.73
CA GLN A 326 -10.75 -18.99 -2.14
C GLN A 326 -10.59 -19.11 -0.62
N THR A 327 -9.35 -19.04 -0.13
CA THR A 327 -9.04 -19.10 1.30
C THR A 327 -9.53 -17.85 2.02
N MET A 328 -9.26 -16.67 1.47
CA MET A 328 -9.77 -15.40 2.02
C MET A 328 -11.31 -15.40 2.09
N VAL A 329 -11.98 -15.88 1.04
CA VAL A 329 -13.45 -16.02 1.02
C VAL A 329 -13.94 -16.98 2.10
N ARG A 330 -13.32 -18.16 2.27
CA ARG A 330 -13.73 -19.12 3.32
C ARG A 330 -13.58 -18.55 4.73
N ILE A 331 -12.47 -17.86 5.01
CA ILE A 331 -12.24 -17.22 6.32
C ILE A 331 -13.28 -16.12 6.55
N ALA A 332 -13.51 -15.27 5.56
CA ALA A 332 -14.47 -14.18 5.67
C ALA A 332 -15.92 -14.69 5.88
N GLN A 333 -16.31 -15.74 5.17
CA GLN A 333 -17.60 -16.41 5.38
C GLN A 333 -17.74 -16.95 6.81
N GLU A 334 -16.68 -17.52 7.37
CA GLU A 334 -16.69 -18.04 8.74
C GLU A 334 -16.80 -16.92 9.77
N ALA A 335 -16.02 -15.85 9.61
CA ALA A 335 -16.09 -14.67 10.49
C ALA A 335 -17.48 -14.00 10.47
N GLU A 336 -18.10 -13.89 9.30
CA GLU A 336 -19.45 -13.30 9.17
C GLU A 336 -20.57 -14.10 9.84
N ARG A 337 -20.39 -15.42 10.03
CA ARG A 337 -21.37 -16.24 10.77
C ARG A 337 -21.49 -15.77 12.22
N VAL A 338 -20.38 -15.33 12.83
CA VAL A 338 -20.30 -14.91 14.24
C VAL A 338 -20.80 -13.47 14.46
N LEU A 339 -20.71 -12.59 13.46
CA LEU A 339 -21.18 -11.20 13.57
C LEU A 339 -22.69 -11.04 13.84
N HIS A 340 -23.48 -12.10 13.69
CA HIS A 340 -24.92 -12.08 13.97
C HIS A 340 -25.26 -12.23 15.47
N SER A 341 -24.27 -12.40 16.35
CA SER A 341 -24.49 -12.72 17.77
C SER A 341 -23.77 -11.84 18.81
N SER A 342 -23.01 -10.81 18.44
CA SER A 342 -22.24 -10.00 19.42
C SER A 342 -22.56 -8.49 19.35
N PRO A 343 -22.68 -7.81 20.51
CA PRO A 343 -22.70 -6.35 20.58
C PRO A 343 -21.34 -5.77 20.13
N ARG A 344 -21.37 -4.64 19.42
CA ARG A 344 -20.16 -3.93 18.96
C ARG A 344 -19.40 -3.37 20.17
N THR A 345 -18.10 -3.66 20.26
CA THR A 345 -17.19 -3.08 21.26
C THR A 345 -16.70 -1.72 20.78
N ASP A 346 -16.71 -0.71 21.65
CA ASP A 346 -16.16 0.63 21.37
C ASP A 346 -14.65 0.65 21.67
N TYR A 347 -13.83 0.89 20.65
CA TYR A 347 -12.37 0.91 20.77
C TYR A 347 -11.87 2.35 20.84
N LYS A 348 -11.20 2.71 21.95
CA LYS A 348 -10.53 4.01 22.08
C LYS A 348 -9.30 4.08 21.18
N ALA A 349 -8.94 5.29 20.75
CA ALA A 349 -7.69 5.52 20.02
C ALA A 349 -6.50 5.02 20.87
N PRO A 350 -5.59 4.20 20.30
CA PRO A 350 -4.38 3.81 21.00
C PRO A 350 -3.45 5.02 21.18
N VAL A 351 -2.59 4.96 22.19
CA VAL A 351 -1.40 5.82 22.21
C VAL A 351 -0.49 5.33 21.10
N VAL A 352 -0.20 6.19 20.13
CA VAL A 352 0.68 5.87 19.01
C VAL A 352 2.10 6.13 19.46
N PHE A 353 2.94 5.11 19.42
CA PHE A 353 4.37 5.27 19.62
C PHE A 353 5.04 5.22 18.26
N THR A 354 5.80 6.27 17.96
CA THR A 354 6.91 6.16 17.04
C THR A 354 8.14 5.73 17.82
N LEU A 355 9.13 5.18 17.13
CA LEU A 355 10.40 4.83 17.75
C LEU A 355 11.19 6.07 18.24
N SER A 356 10.75 7.29 17.88
CA SER A 356 11.22 8.58 18.43
C SER A 356 10.37 9.12 19.61
N GLY A 357 9.26 8.46 19.98
CA GLY A 357 8.43 8.82 21.13
C GLY A 357 6.92 8.66 20.90
N ALA A 358 6.12 8.94 21.94
CA ALA A 358 4.66 8.95 21.84
C ALA A 358 4.16 10.18 21.05
N ILE A 359 3.16 9.97 20.18
CA ILE A 359 2.41 11.02 19.47
C ILE A 359 1.01 11.16 20.07
#